data_AF-A0A9D1Z3K9-F1
#
_entry.id   AF-A0A9D1Z3K9-F1
#
_cell.length_a   1.000
_cell.length_b   1.000
_cell.length_c   1.000
_cell.angle_alpha   90.00
_cell.angle_beta   90.00
_cell.angle_gamma   90.00
#
_symmetry.space_group_name_H-M   'P 1'
#
loop_
_entity.id
_entity.type
_entity.pdbx_description
1 polymer ?
#
loop_
_entity_poly.entity_id
_entity_poly.type
_entity_poly.pdbx_seq_one_letter_code
_entity_poly.pdbx_strand_id
1 'polypeptide(L)'
;MRKRILPALLCTLTLLTACGGEEPLNWTPTPATPSPTPVSSSEDEAPWASLTLEDLPAALADPADLFSSDQPQVYLLGCELDEELYLYGLNDGYGGGILLRRGEELIHFDQTFALPEAPSLPELYLTDMDGDGIEELAVRYLMGARGDQIVYDLHIYRQEDASWDDLAITHDACAQQALEAVSIDYSAATGQFTLSYGPTSAVYQVPEGVRSNPGQLTLDSCFFREADGVFTVVLGARLDVTGVLFANILATIDCEGEGFVLRDIRIESNTVV
;
A
#
# COMPACT_ATOMS: atom_id res chain seq x y z
N MET A 1 2.29 51.64 17.64
CA MET A 1 1.82 52.96 17.12
C MET A 1 2.19 53.07 15.65
N ARG A 2 1.20 53.35 14.78
CA ARG A 2 1.29 53.77 13.35
C ARG A 2 1.88 52.76 12.33
N LYS A 3 1.38 52.60 11.10
CA LYS A 3 0.14 52.99 10.37
C LYS A 3 0.16 52.20 9.03
N ARG A 4 -1.03 51.91 8.50
CA ARG A 4 -1.37 51.38 7.15
C ARG A 4 -0.69 52.14 6.00
N ILE A 5 -0.62 51.53 4.80
CA ILE A 5 -1.16 52.08 3.52
C ILE A 5 -1.12 50.99 2.41
N LEU A 6 -2.22 50.89 1.67
CA LEU A 6 -2.45 50.17 0.41
C LEU A 6 -2.69 51.23 -0.68
N PRO A 7 -2.33 51.00 -1.96
CA PRO A 7 -3.31 51.20 -3.05
C PRO A 7 -3.13 50.13 -4.17
N ALA A 8 -4.14 49.43 -4.69
CA ALA A 8 -5.21 49.85 -5.62
C ALA A 8 -4.71 50.46 -6.96
N LEU A 9 -4.85 49.71 -8.07
CA LEU A 9 -4.96 50.30 -9.41
C LEU A 9 -5.90 49.48 -10.31
N LEU A 10 -6.90 50.18 -10.83
CA LEU A 10 -7.96 49.79 -11.75
C LEU A 10 -7.66 50.50 -13.08
N CYS A 11 -7.82 49.85 -14.23
CA CYS A 11 -7.91 50.56 -15.52
C CYS A 11 -8.86 49.83 -16.48
N THR A 12 -9.64 50.65 -17.18
CA THR A 12 -10.90 50.39 -17.86
C THR A 12 -10.87 50.83 -19.33
N LEU A 13 -11.85 50.32 -20.12
CA LEU A 13 -12.43 50.88 -21.36
C LEU A 13 -11.55 50.80 -22.64
N THR A 14 -12.06 50.59 -23.87
CA THR A 14 -13.22 51.19 -24.57
C THR A 14 -13.77 50.33 -25.73
N LEU A 15 -15.08 50.49 -26.00
CA LEU A 15 -15.85 50.09 -27.19
C LEU A 15 -15.49 50.88 -28.46
N LEU A 16 -15.71 50.29 -29.64
CA LEU A 16 -15.93 51.00 -30.91
C LEU A 16 -17.03 50.31 -31.74
N THR A 17 -18.06 51.09 -32.08
CA THR A 17 -19.15 50.81 -33.03
C THR A 17 -18.86 51.47 -34.38
N ALA A 18 -19.23 50.84 -35.50
CA ALA A 18 -19.51 51.53 -36.76
C ALA A 18 -20.49 50.73 -37.65
N CYS A 19 -21.45 51.45 -38.23
CA CYS A 19 -22.57 50.98 -39.05
C CYS A 19 -22.27 51.01 -40.57
N GLY A 20 -23.01 50.21 -41.34
CA GLY A 20 -23.23 50.37 -42.79
C GLY A 20 -24.14 49.29 -43.37
N GLY A 21 -25.30 49.67 -43.94
CA GLY A 21 -26.24 48.82 -44.71
C GLY A 21 -25.72 48.44 -46.11
N GLU A 22 -26.41 47.73 -47.01
CA GLU A 22 -27.79 47.25 -47.16
C GLU A 22 -27.79 46.26 -48.37
N GLU A 23 -28.49 45.11 -48.32
CA GLU A 23 -29.25 44.45 -49.44
C GLU A 23 -29.74 43.05 -49.00
N PRO A 24 -30.95 42.59 -49.43
CA PRO A 24 -31.59 41.42 -48.85
C PRO A 24 -31.13 40.12 -49.50
N LEU A 25 -30.47 39.25 -48.73
CA LEU A 25 -30.25 37.87 -49.14
C LEU A 25 -31.49 37.04 -48.81
N ASN A 26 -32.16 36.59 -49.87
CA ASN A 26 -33.25 35.63 -49.83
C ASN A 26 -32.72 34.26 -49.40
N TRP A 27 -32.77 33.97 -48.09
CA TRP A 27 -32.47 32.65 -47.53
C TRP A 27 -33.76 32.01 -47.05
N THR A 28 -34.22 30.98 -47.76
CA THR A 28 -35.16 30.01 -47.20
C THR A 28 -34.50 29.33 -46.00
N PRO A 29 -35.13 29.33 -44.80
CA PRO A 29 -34.55 28.67 -43.64
C PRO A 29 -34.66 27.16 -43.81
N THR A 30 -33.52 26.49 -43.90
CA THR A 30 -33.43 25.05 -43.58
C THR A 30 -33.73 24.89 -42.09
N PRO A 31 -34.62 23.97 -41.67
CA PRO A 31 -34.86 23.75 -40.26
C PRO A 31 -33.56 23.28 -39.59
N ALA A 32 -33.08 24.06 -38.63
CA ALA A 32 -31.97 23.66 -37.77
C ALA A 32 -32.45 22.54 -36.85
N THR A 33 -32.09 21.30 -37.18
CA THR A 33 -32.13 20.20 -36.21
C THR A 33 -31.24 20.61 -35.03
N PRO A 34 -31.71 20.55 -33.77
CA PRO A 34 -30.85 20.85 -32.63
C PRO A 34 -29.67 19.87 -32.67
N SER A 35 -28.47 20.42 -32.85
CA SER A 35 -27.23 19.67 -32.67
C SER A 35 -27.14 19.33 -31.19
N PRO A 36 -26.94 18.06 -30.80
CA PRO A 36 -26.76 17.72 -29.40
C PRO A 36 -25.57 18.52 -28.88
N THR A 37 -25.82 19.36 -27.86
CA THR A 37 -24.78 19.96 -27.05
C THR A 37 -23.82 18.84 -26.63
N PRO A 38 -22.50 18.98 -26.80
CA PRO A 38 -21.58 17.99 -26.27
C PRO A 38 -21.85 17.94 -24.76
N VAL A 39 -22.35 16.79 -24.31
CA VAL A 39 -22.39 16.47 -22.89
C VAL A 39 -20.93 16.50 -22.49
N SER A 40 -20.55 17.47 -21.67
CA SER A 40 -19.28 17.44 -20.98
C SER A 40 -19.24 16.10 -20.29
N SER A 41 -18.35 15.20 -20.72
CA SER A 41 -18.05 13.99 -19.99
C SER A 41 -17.80 14.44 -18.56
N SER A 42 -18.69 14.06 -17.64
CA SER A 42 -18.35 14.00 -16.23
C SER A 42 -17.02 13.26 -16.15
N GLU A 43 -16.09 13.74 -15.33
CA GLU A 43 -14.91 12.95 -14.94
C GLU A 43 -15.40 11.50 -14.69
N ASP A 44 -14.87 10.53 -15.45
CA ASP A 44 -15.35 9.15 -15.40
C ASP A 44 -15.23 8.68 -13.95
N GLU A 45 -16.37 8.58 -13.27
CA GLU A 45 -16.48 8.17 -11.89
C GLU A 45 -15.89 6.76 -11.76
N ALA A 46 -15.09 6.52 -10.73
CA ALA A 46 -14.36 5.26 -10.60
C ALA A 46 -15.34 4.07 -10.62
N PRO A 47 -15.06 2.95 -11.33
CA PRO A 47 -16.03 1.87 -11.52
C PRO A 47 -16.63 1.32 -10.23
N TRP A 48 -15.84 1.28 -9.14
CA TRP A 48 -16.27 0.86 -7.81
C TRP A 48 -17.31 1.80 -7.17
N ALA A 49 -17.36 3.08 -7.52
CA ALA A 49 -18.25 4.06 -6.89
C ALA A 49 -19.74 3.83 -7.24
N SER A 50 -20.01 2.98 -8.23
CA SER A 50 -21.36 2.49 -8.54
C SER A 50 -21.85 1.39 -7.60
N LEU A 51 -20.98 0.80 -6.79
CA LEU A 51 -21.31 -0.29 -5.88
C LEU A 51 -22.15 0.22 -4.70
N THR A 52 -23.16 -0.55 -4.36
CA THR A 52 -23.97 -0.38 -3.16
C THR A 52 -23.84 -1.61 -2.26
N LEU A 53 -24.35 -1.53 -1.03
CA LEU A 53 -24.32 -2.66 -0.09
C LEU A 53 -25.04 -3.92 -0.63
N GLU A 54 -26.01 -3.76 -1.52
CA GLU A 54 -26.75 -4.88 -2.13
C GLU A 54 -25.90 -5.67 -3.13
N ASP A 55 -24.85 -5.04 -3.67
CA ASP A 55 -23.92 -5.64 -4.63
C ASP A 55 -22.80 -6.43 -3.93
N LEU A 56 -22.64 -6.28 -2.62
CA LEU A 56 -21.53 -6.86 -1.86
C LEU A 56 -21.83 -8.30 -1.42
N PRO A 57 -20.91 -9.25 -1.63
CA PRO A 57 -21.08 -10.61 -1.18
C PRO A 57 -21.06 -10.70 0.36
N ALA A 58 -21.87 -11.62 0.90
CA ALA A 58 -21.92 -11.88 2.35
C ALA A 58 -21.09 -13.09 2.81
N ALA A 59 -20.62 -13.91 1.86
CA ALA A 59 -19.82 -15.10 2.15
C ALA A 59 -18.35 -14.82 1.83
N LEU A 60 -17.44 -15.30 2.70
CA LEU A 60 -16.00 -15.25 2.45
C LEU A 60 -15.68 -15.93 1.11
N ALA A 61 -14.80 -15.30 0.33
CA ALA A 61 -14.32 -15.85 -0.91
C ALA A 61 -13.48 -17.11 -0.67
N ASP A 62 -13.53 -18.06 -1.61
CA ASP A 62 -12.53 -19.13 -1.67
C ASP A 62 -11.25 -18.57 -2.31
N PRO A 63 -10.06 -18.69 -1.68
CA PRO A 63 -8.79 -18.32 -2.28
C PRO A 63 -8.61 -18.84 -3.71
N ALA A 64 -9.09 -20.06 -4.01
CA ALA A 64 -8.96 -20.67 -5.33
C ALA A 64 -9.78 -19.97 -6.43
N ASP A 65 -10.81 -19.20 -6.04
CA ASP A 65 -11.68 -18.48 -6.96
C ASP A 65 -11.27 -17.01 -7.14
N LEU A 66 -10.32 -16.52 -6.33
CA LEU A 66 -9.71 -15.20 -6.53
C LEU A 66 -9.07 -15.18 -7.93
N PHE A 67 -9.45 -14.19 -8.75
CA PHE A 67 -8.98 -14.04 -10.14
C PHE A 67 -9.45 -15.11 -11.13
N SER A 68 -10.48 -15.92 -10.80
CA SER A 68 -11.05 -16.91 -11.71
C SER A 68 -11.91 -16.33 -12.84
N SER A 69 -12.22 -15.03 -12.79
CA SER A 69 -13.14 -14.34 -13.69
C SER A 69 -12.56 -13.03 -14.22
N ASP A 70 -12.68 -12.83 -15.52
CA ASP A 70 -12.36 -11.56 -16.20
C ASP A 70 -13.52 -10.54 -16.15
N GLN A 71 -14.67 -10.92 -15.58
CA GLN A 71 -15.80 -9.99 -15.37
C GLN A 71 -15.60 -9.22 -14.06
N PRO A 72 -16.19 -8.02 -13.90
CA PRO A 72 -16.15 -7.29 -12.62
C PRO A 72 -16.67 -8.16 -11.47
N GLN A 73 -15.86 -8.33 -10.42
CA GLN A 73 -16.17 -9.13 -9.24
C GLN A 73 -15.72 -8.42 -7.96
N VAL A 74 -16.49 -8.62 -6.91
CA VAL A 74 -16.18 -8.22 -5.53
C VAL A 74 -16.02 -9.49 -4.71
N TYR A 75 -14.97 -9.57 -3.90
CA TYR A 75 -14.67 -10.72 -3.05
C TYR A 75 -14.68 -10.29 -1.59
N LEU A 76 -15.45 -10.94 -0.71
CA LEU A 76 -15.32 -10.71 0.73
C LEU A 76 -14.06 -11.41 1.22
N LEU A 77 -13.09 -10.63 1.71
CA LEU A 77 -11.77 -11.11 2.12
C LEU A 77 -11.70 -11.43 3.62
N GLY A 78 -12.42 -10.67 4.43
CA GLY A 78 -12.45 -10.79 5.87
C GLY A 78 -13.53 -9.90 6.48
N CYS A 79 -13.96 -10.22 7.70
CA CYS A 79 -14.87 -9.37 8.45
C CYS A 79 -14.70 -9.55 9.96
N GLU A 80 -14.81 -8.43 10.67
CA GLU A 80 -14.97 -8.40 12.13
C GLU A 80 -16.41 -7.98 12.42
N LEU A 81 -17.28 -8.99 12.57
CA LEU A 81 -18.73 -8.80 12.59
C LEU A 81 -19.22 -7.96 13.77
N ASP A 82 -18.55 -8.06 14.91
CA ASP A 82 -18.93 -7.30 16.12
C ASP A 82 -18.68 -5.78 15.94
N GLU A 83 -17.75 -5.40 15.06
CA GLU A 83 -17.40 -4.01 14.74
C GLU A 83 -18.03 -3.50 13.41
N GLU A 84 -18.85 -4.34 12.75
CA GLU A 84 -19.40 -4.08 11.42
C GLU A 84 -18.34 -3.68 10.36
N LEU A 85 -17.13 -4.23 10.49
CA LEU A 85 -16.02 -4.03 9.57
C LEU A 85 -15.93 -5.18 8.57
N TYR A 86 -15.96 -4.84 7.28
CA TYR A 86 -15.83 -5.80 6.20
C TYR A 86 -14.76 -5.33 5.21
N LEU A 87 -13.90 -6.24 4.80
CA LEU A 87 -12.84 -6.00 3.85
C LEU A 87 -13.14 -6.75 2.56
N TYR A 88 -13.21 -6.03 1.45
CA TYR A 88 -13.45 -6.59 0.13
C TYR A 88 -12.27 -6.37 -0.81
N GLY A 89 -12.03 -7.33 -1.70
CA GLY A 89 -11.10 -7.21 -2.82
C GLY A 89 -11.88 -6.96 -4.10
N LEU A 90 -11.41 -6.02 -4.91
CA LEU A 90 -11.98 -5.68 -6.21
C LEU A 90 -11.03 -6.16 -7.30
N ASN A 91 -11.51 -6.92 -8.29
CA ASN A 91 -10.68 -7.20 -9.46
C ASN A 91 -10.60 -6.02 -10.43
N ASP A 92 -9.78 -6.16 -11.47
CA ASP A 92 -9.55 -5.13 -12.49
C ASP A 92 -10.84 -4.62 -13.16
N GLY A 93 -11.89 -5.44 -13.21
CA GLY A 93 -13.20 -5.04 -13.76
C GLY A 93 -13.88 -3.92 -12.95
N TYR A 94 -13.56 -3.78 -11.67
CA TYR A 94 -13.97 -2.66 -10.81
C TYR A 94 -12.83 -1.65 -10.55
N GLY A 95 -11.72 -1.77 -11.28
CA GLY A 95 -10.56 -0.89 -11.13
C GLY A 95 -9.47 -1.42 -10.19
N GLY A 96 -9.63 -2.62 -9.62
CA GLY A 96 -8.68 -3.17 -8.66
C GLY A 96 -8.84 -2.58 -7.25
N GLY A 97 -8.01 -3.03 -6.32
CA GLY A 97 -7.94 -2.43 -5.00
C GLY A 97 -8.65 -3.20 -3.88
N ILE A 98 -8.73 -2.53 -2.74
CA ILE A 98 -9.50 -2.91 -1.57
C ILE A 98 -10.69 -1.98 -1.44
N LEU A 99 -11.81 -2.51 -0.96
CA LEU A 99 -12.95 -1.75 -0.49
C LEU A 99 -13.21 -2.08 0.97
N LEU A 100 -12.98 -1.12 1.87
CA LEU A 100 -13.31 -1.21 3.28
C LEU A 100 -14.74 -0.73 3.50
N ARG A 101 -15.53 -1.52 4.23
CA ARG A 101 -16.87 -1.15 4.64
C ARG A 101 -16.93 -1.04 6.15
N ARG A 102 -17.54 0.06 6.64
CA ARG A 102 -17.95 0.23 8.03
C ARG A 102 -19.39 0.73 8.08
N GLY A 103 -20.30 -0.11 8.58
CA GLY A 103 -21.73 0.18 8.54
C GLY A 103 -22.23 0.37 7.10
N GLU A 104 -22.59 1.60 6.73
CA GLU A 104 -23.03 1.99 5.38
C GLU A 104 -21.95 2.69 4.53
N GLU A 105 -20.81 3.03 5.12
CA GLU A 105 -19.73 3.72 4.42
C GLU A 105 -18.86 2.71 3.65
N LEU A 106 -18.46 3.10 2.43
CA LEU A 106 -17.54 2.35 1.58
C LEU A 106 -16.34 3.24 1.23
N ILE A 107 -15.14 2.75 1.53
CA ILE A 107 -13.88 3.44 1.30
C ILE A 107 -13.00 2.57 0.41
N HIS A 108 -12.51 3.14 -0.69
CA HIS A 108 -11.64 2.45 -1.64
C HIS A 108 -10.16 2.81 -1.41
N PHE A 109 -9.30 1.80 -1.50
CA PHE A 109 -7.85 1.94 -1.49
C PHE A 109 -7.26 1.26 -2.73
N ASP A 110 -6.39 1.99 -3.44
CA ASP A 110 -5.67 1.46 -4.60
C ASP A 110 -4.48 0.59 -4.15
N GLN A 111 -4.81 -0.64 -3.73
CA GLN A 111 -3.88 -1.61 -3.16
C GLN A 111 -4.10 -3.01 -3.74
N THR A 112 -3.02 -3.73 -4.02
CA THR A 112 -3.09 -5.16 -4.36
C THR A 112 -3.53 -5.99 -3.14
N PHE A 113 -4.64 -6.72 -3.26
CA PHE A 113 -5.19 -7.52 -2.15
C PHE A 113 -4.74 -8.98 -2.13
N ALA A 114 -4.22 -9.50 -3.24
CA ALA A 114 -3.66 -10.86 -3.35
C ALA A 114 -2.84 -10.99 -4.65
N LEU A 115 -1.96 -11.99 -4.71
CA LEU A 115 -1.23 -12.34 -5.92
C LEU A 115 -1.88 -13.51 -6.67
N PRO A 116 -2.05 -13.45 -8.00
CA PRO A 116 -2.57 -14.56 -8.80
C PRO A 116 -1.74 -15.85 -8.68
N GLU A 117 -0.42 -15.75 -8.47
CA GLU A 117 0.48 -16.91 -8.36
C GLU A 117 0.37 -17.63 -7.00
N ALA A 118 -0.15 -16.95 -5.97
CA ALA A 118 -0.30 -17.45 -4.62
C ALA A 118 -1.54 -16.83 -3.93
N PRO A 119 -2.76 -17.09 -4.44
CA PRO A 119 -3.94 -16.44 -3.93
C PRO A 119 -4.23 -16.91 -2.50
N SER A 120 -4.52 -15.96 -1.62
CA SER A 120 -4.84 -16.20 -0.22
C SER A 120 -5.73 -15.09 0.31
N LEU A 121 -6.50 -15.39 1.36
CA LEU A 121 -7.19 -14.35 2.11
C LEU A 121 -6.21 -13.68 3.07
N PRO A 122 -6.34 -12.37 3.30
CA PRO A 122 -5.56 -11.68 4.32
C PRO A 122 -6.00 -12.07 5.73
N GLU A 123 -5.15 -11.78 6.70
CA GLU A 123 -5.45 -11.95 8.12
C GLU A 123 -5.71 -10.58 8.75
N LEU A 124 -6.83 -10.47 9.46
CA LEU A 124 -7.31 -9.22 10.05
C LEU A 124 -7.04 -9.24 11.56
N TYR A 125 -6.67 -8.07 12.09
CA TYR A 125 -6.42 -7.83 13.50
C TYR A 125 -7.00 -6.46 13.86
N LEU A 126 -7.69 -6.38 14.98
CA LEU A 126 -8.07 -5.10 15.59
C LEU A 126 -7.13 -4.83 16.75
N THR A 127 -6.38 -3.74 16.65
CA THR A 127 -5.39 -3.41 17.67
C THR A 127 -4.99 -1.94 17.61
N ASP A 128 -4.65 -1.39 18.77
CA ASP A 128 -4.15 -0.02 18.97
C ASP A 128 -2.66 0.03 18.57
N MET A 129 -2.42 0.37 17.30
CA MET A 129 -1.12 0.34 16.65
C MET A 129 -0.27 1.59 16.92
N ASP A 130 -0.91 2.72 17.21
CA ASP A 130 -0.23 4.00 17.48
C ASP A 130 -0.27 4.41 18.97
N GLY A 131 -0.98 3.66 19.81
CA GLY A 131 -1.02 3.81 21.26
C GLY A 131 -1.96 4.91 21.74
N ASP A 132 -2.90 5.37 20.91
CA ASP A 132 -3.87 6.39 21.27
C ASP A 132 -5.08 5.85 22.06
N GLY A 133 -5.22 4.52 22.14
CA GLY A 133 -6.27 3.80 22.84
C GLY A 133 -7.49 3.48 21.99
N ILE A 134 -7.47 3.78 20.69
CA ILE A 134 -8.44 3.38 19.68
C ILE A 134 -7.83 2.21 18.89
N GLU A 135 -8.66 1.25 18.47
CA GLU A 135 -8.16 0.12 17.69
C GLU A 135 -8.22 0.45 16.19
N GLU A 136 -7.12 0.20 15.48
CA GLU A 136 -7.04 0.23 14.03
C GLU A 136 -7.24 -1.18 13.45
N LEU A 137 -7.68 -1.22 12.19
CA LEU A 137 -7.72 -2.47 11.43
C LEU A 137 -6.34 -2.71 10.80
N ALA A 138 -5.57 -3.62 11.40
CA ALA A 138 -4.32 -4.11 10.85
C ALA A 138 -4.56 -5.37 10.00
N VAL A 139 -4.10 -5.35 8.75
CA VAL A 139 -4.35 -6.43 7.78
C VAL A 139 -3.06 -6.93 7.15
N ARG A 140 -2.81 -8.23 7.30
CA ARG A 140 -1.62 -8.90 6.79
C ARG A 140 -1.93 -9.60 5.46
N TYR A 141 -1.23 -9.21 4.39
CA TYR A 141 -1.41 -9.73 3.04
C TYR A 141 -0.22 -10.56 2.59
N LEU A 142 -0.45 -11.75 2.05
CA LEU A 142 0.61 -12.55 1.44
C LEU A 142 0.95 -11.98 0.05
N MET A 143 2.14 -11.39 -0.06
CA MET A 143 2.64 -10.71 -1.25
C MET A 143 3.78 -11.46 -1.94
N GLY A 144 4.05 -12.69 -1.53
CA GLY A 144 5.01 -13.55 -2.21
C GLY A 144 5.17 -14.89 -1.51
N ALA A 145 5.14 -15.98 -2.27
CA ALA A 145 5.43 -17.32 -1.76
C ALA A 145 6.22 -18.10 -2.81
N ARG A 146 7.54 -18.25 -2.60
CA ARG A 146 8.42 -19.01 -3.49
C ARG A 146 9.42 -19.84 -2.70
N GLY A 147 9.22 -21.16 -2.67
CA GLY A 147 10.10 -22.05 -1.92
C GLY A 147 10.03 -21.75 -0.43
N ASP A 148 11.13 -21.33 0.17
CA ASP A 148 11.24 -20.89 1.57
C ASP A 148 11.19 -19.36 1.73
N GLN A 149 11.02 -18.61 0.64
CA GLN A 149 10.79 -17.17 0.67
C GLN A 149 9.30 -16.90 0.77
N ILE A 150 8.89 -16.30 1.89
CA ILE A 150 7.52 -15.87 2.13
C ILE A 150 7.58 -14.39 2.47
N VAL A 151 6.77 -13.60 1.77
CA VAL A 151 6.72 -12.14 1.87
C VAL A 151 5.30 -11.75 2.20
N TYR A 152 5.13 -11.09 3.34
CA TYR A 152 3.91 -10.39 3.70
C TYR A 152 4.13 -8.89 3.66
N ASP A 153 3.06 -8.16 3.36
CA ASP A 153 2.89 -6.74 3.67
C ASP A 153 1.84 -6.59 4.77
N LEU A 154 1.95 -5.53 5.56
CA LEU A 154 1.01 -5.18 6.61
C LEU A 154 0.43 -3.80 6.29
N HIS A 155 -0.89 -3.66 6.31
CA HIS A 155 -1.57 -2.39 6.09
C HIS A 155 -2.37 -2.03 7.34
N ILE A 156 -2.29 -0.78 7.78
CA ILE A 156 -3.01 -0.28 8.95
C ILE A 156 -4.04 0.73 8.48
N TYR A 157 -5.31 0.34 8.50
CA TYR A 157 -6.42 1.23 8.15
C TYR A 157 -6.86 2.01 9.38
N ARG A 158 -6.71 3.33 9.31
CA ARG A 158 -7.01 4.25 10.41
C ARG A 158 -8.16 5.15 10.05
N GLN A 159 -8.99 5.46 11.04
CA GLN A 159 -9.98 6.52 10.89
C GLN A 159 -9.48 7.77 11.61
N GLU A 160 -9.14 8.80 10.83
CA GLU A 160 -8.81 10.13 11.33
C GLU A 160 -9.98 11.07 11.04
N ASP A 161 -10.67 11.51 12.10
CA ASP A 161 -11.90 12.31 12.02
C ASP A 161 -12.99 11.67 11.12
N ALA A 162 -13.10 12.15 9.88
CA ALA A 162 -14.07 11.69 8.87
C ALA A 162 -13.39 11.11 7.62
N SER A 163 -12.06 10.94 7.64
CA SER A 163 -11.28 10.32 6.59
C SER A 163 -10.68 9.01 7.06
N TRP A 164 -10.47 8.12 6.11
CA TRP A 164 -9.72 6.90 6.32
C TRP A 164 -8.38 7.00 5.62
N ASP A 165 -7.35 6.51 6.29
CA ASP A 165 -5.98 6.42 5.77
C ASP A 165 -5.50 4.97 5.78
N ASP A 166 -4.56 4.67 4.88
CA ASP A 166 -3.85 3.39 4.81
C ASP A 166 -2.36 3.61 5.01
N LEU A 167 -1.85 3.17 6.17
CA LEU A 167 -0.41 3.05 6.36
C LEU A 167 0.08 1.70 5.86
N ALA A 168 0.67 1.71 4.66
CA ALA A 168 1.34 0.54 4.07
C ALA A 168 2.73 0.30 4.69
N ILE A 169 2.88 -0.82 5.39
CA ILE A 169 4.12 -1.33 5.97
C ILE A 169 4.58 -2.52 5.11
N THR A 170 5.27 -2.19 4.02
CA THR A 170 5.69 -3.18 3.03
C THR A 170 7.00 -3.85 3.39
N HIS A 171 7.24 -5.04 2.82
CA HIS A 171 8.52 -5.73 2.87
C HIS A 171 9.68 -4.83 2.42
N ASP A 172 9.54 -4.14 1.30
CA ASP A 172 10.60 -3.26 0.77
C ASP A 172 10.93 -2.13 1.74
N ALA A 173 9.92 -1.48 2.33
CA ALA A 173 10.11 -0.41 3.31
C ALA A 173 10.80 -0.93 4.59
N CYS A 174 10.36 -2.10 5.10
CA CYS A 174 10.99 -2.74 6.26
C CYS A 174 12.44 -3.15 5.96
N ALA A 175 12.68 -3.75 4.79
CA ALA A 175 14.00 -4.18 4.36
C ALA A 175 14.95 -2.98 4.22
N GLN A 176 14.48 -1.87 3.64
CA GLN A 176 15.27 -0.65 3.53
C GLN A 176 15.66 -0.10 4.91
N GLN A 177 14.70 0.11 5.82
CA GLN A 177 15.00 0.62 7.17
C GLN A 177 15.96 -0.31 7.93
N ALA A 178 15.78 -1.63 7.82
CA ALA A 178 16.67 -2.60 8.45
C ALA A 178 18.10 -2.54 7.87
N LEU A 179 18.24 -2.48 6.55
CA LEU A 179 19.55 -2.39 5.88
C LEU A 179 20.30 -1.09 6.21
N GLU A 180 19.60 0.02 6.38
CA GLU A 180 20.17 1.29 6.82
C GLU A 180 20.64 1.26 8.29
N ALA A 181 20.02 0.43 9.12
CA ALA A 181 20.31 0.33 10.55
C ALA A 181 21.47 -0.62 10.89
N VAL A 182 21.63 -1.72 10.15
CA VAL A 182 22.61 -2.78 10.45
C VAL A 182 24.00 -2.49 9.91
N SER A 183 25.01 -3.10 10.53
CA SER A 183 26.40 -3.09 10.07
C SER A 183 26.80 -4.43 9.47
N ILE A 184 27.46 -4.36 8.31
CA ILE A 184 27.94 -5.52 7.55
C ILE A 184 29.46 -5.47 7.47
N ASP A 185 30.13 -6.56 7.82
CA ASP A 185 31.58 -6.72 7.68
C ASP A 185 31.93 -8.04 6.97
N TYR A 186 32.97 -8.02 6.14
CA TYR A 186 33.46 -9.21 5.46
C TYR A 186 34.98 -9.31 5.46
N SER A 187 35.49 -10.43 5.95
CA SER A 187 36.92 -10.75 5.90
C SER A 187 37.19 -11.83 4.86
N ALA A 188 37.83 -11.46 3.74
CA ALA A 188 38.25 -12.41 2.71
C ALA A 188 39.29 -13.43 3.22
N ALA A 189 40.07 -13.06 4.24
CA ALA A 189 41.10 -13.92 4.82
C ALA A 189 40.49 -15.09 5.61
N THR A 190 39.42 -14.84 6.37
CA THR A 190 38.73 -15.88 7.16
C THR A 190 37.48 -16.42 6.45
N GLY A 191 36.97 -15.71 5.44
CA GLY A 191 35.70 -15.99 4.78
C GLY A 191 34.48 -15.69 5.66
N GLN A 192 34.62 -14.93 6.74
CA GLN A 192 33.50 -14.61 7.63
C GLN A 192 32.75 -13.38 7.13
N PHE A 193 31.45 -13.54 6.91
CA PHE A 193 30.51 -12.46 6.66
C PHE A 193 29.71 -12.23 7.93
N THR A 194 29.75 -11.01 8.48
CA THR A 194 29.14 -10.66 9.76
C THR A 194 28.05 -9.63 9.54
N LEU A 195 26.86 -9.94 10.04
CA LEU A 195 25.74 -9.01 10.17
C LEU A 195 25.61 -8.64 11.65
N SER A 196 25.54 -7.35 11.99
CA SER A 196 25.52 -6.88 13.38
C SER A 196 24.65 -5.64 13.60
N TYR A 197 24.09 -5.54 14.80
CA TYR A 197 23.31 -4.40 15.29
C TYR A 197 23.40 -4.37 16.81
N GLY A 198 23.92 -3.27 17.35
CA GLY A 198 24.18 -3.13 18.78
C GLY A 198 24.98 -4.33 19.32
N PRO A 199 24.47 -5.05 20.35
CA PRO A 199 25.14 -6.21 20.92
C PRO A 199 24.84 -7.54 20.20
N THR A 200 23.97 -7.54 19.19
CA THR A 200 23.54 -8.76 18.47
C THR A 200 24.26 -8.90 17.15
N SER A 201 24.57 -10.14 16.75
CA SER A 201 25.24 -10.43 15.49
C SER A 201 25.04 -11.86 15.03
N ALA A 202 25.13 -12.09 13.73
CA ALA A 202 25.22 -13.41 13.12
C ALA A 202 26.43 -13.47 12.18
N VAL A 203 27.07 -14.63 12.12
CA VAL A 203 28.25 -14.87 11.27
C VAL A 203 27.95 -16.01 10.32
N TYR A 204 28.17 -15.77 9.04
CA TYR A 204 28.11 -16.77 7.99
C TYR A 204 29.51 -17.08 7.46
N GLN A 205 29.84 -18.37 7.37
CA GLN A 205 31.10 -18.82 6.81
C GLN A 205 30.97 -19.00 5.29
N VAL A 206 31.48 -18.03 4.55
CA VAL A 206 31.44 -18.01 3.08
C VAL A 206 32.33 -19.14 2.51
N PRO A 207 31.79 -20.00 1.62
CA PRO A 207 32.54 -21.07 0.98
C PRO A 207 33.73 -20.55 0.14
N GLU A 208 34.84 -21.31 0.13
CA GLU A 208 36.09 -20.91 -0.55
C GLU A 208 35.89 -20.49 -2.01
N GLY A 209 35.01 -21.20 -2.74
CA GLY A 209 34.74 -20.93 -4.15
C GLY A 209 34.17 -19.54 -4.45
N VAL A 210 33.63 -18.83 -3.45
CA VAL A 210 33.01 -17.51 -3.60
C VAL A 210 33.58 -16.46 -2.64
N ARG A 211 34.70 -16.72 -1.94
CA ARG A 211 35.28 -15.75 -0.99
C ARG A 211 35.81 -14.47 -1.64
N SER A 212 36.24 -14.52 -2.89
CA SER A 212 36.70 -13.31 -3.60
C SER A 212 35.55 -12.35 -3.92
N ASN A 213 34.31 -12.84 -3.93
CA ASN A 213 33.10 -12.07 -4.15
C ASN A 213 31.93 -12.75 -3.42
N PRO A 214 31.75 -12.48 -2.11
CA PRO A 214 30.74 -13.16 -1.28
C PRO A 214 29.31 -12.77 -1.64
N GLY A 215 29.11 -11.78 -2.50
CA GLY A 215 27.80 -11.23 -2.84
C GLY A 215 27.38 -10.09 -1.92
N GLN A 216 26.09 -9.80 -1.93
CA GLN A 216 25.43 -8.78 -1.12
C GLN A 216 24.42 -9.41 -0.18
N LEU A 217 24.20 -8.74 0.95
CA LEU A 217 23.11 -9.06 1.87
C LEU A 217 21.78 -8.74 1.18
N THR A 218 20.86 -9.70 1.20
CA THR A 218 19.47 -9.51 0.77
C THR A 218 18.54 -9.88 1.92
N LEU A 219 17.46 -9.11 2.06
CA LEU A 219 16.36 -9.43 2.97
C LEU A 219 15.18 -9.86 2.11
N ASP A 220 14.98 -11.16 1.93
CA ASP A 220 14.11 -11.72 0.87
C ASP A 220 12.85 -12.44 1.38
N SER A 221 12.70 -12.52 2.70
CA SER A 221 11.48 -12.94 3.37
C SER A 221 11.04 -11.85 4.33
N CYS A 222 9.72 -11.67 4.47
CA CYS A 222 9.11 -10.75 5.41
C CYS A 222 7.92 -11.43 6.08
N PHE A 223 7.94 -11.50 7.40
CA PHE A 223 6.84 -12.04 8.19
C PHE A 223 6.51 -11.11 9.34
N PHE A 224 5.23 -10.91 9.62
CA PHE A 224 4.76 -10.10 10.73
C PHE A 224 4.16 -11.00 11.80
N ARG A 225 4.57 -10.83 13.05
CA ARG A 225 4.04 -11.54 14.21
C ARG A 225 3.29 -10.56 15.09
N GLU A 226 2.00 -10.79 15.29
CA GLU A 226 1.22 -10.11 16.30
C GLU A 226 1.33 -10.88 17.63
N ALA A 227 1.57 -10.16 18.72
CA ALA A 227 1.44 -10.66 20.08
C ALA A 227 1.12 -9.50 21.03
N ASP A 228 0.00 -9.63 21.75
CA ASP A 228 -0.46 -8.66 22.75
C ASP A 228 -0.57 -7.22 22.18
N GLY A 229 -1.05 -7.10 20.95
CA GLY A 229 -1.23 -5.85 20.20
C GLY A 229 0.05 -5.28 19.58
N VAL A 230 1.17 -5.98 19.68
CA VAL A 230 2.45 -5.53 19.14
C VAL A 230 2.83 -6.36 17.92
N PHE A 231 3.08 -5.67 16.80
CA PHE A 231 3.61 -6.31 15.61
C PHE A 231 5.15 -6.31 15.61
N THR A 232 5.73 -7.49 15.44
CA THR A 232 7.16 -7.69 15.17
C THR A 232 7.36 -8.15 13.74
N VAL A 233 8.13 -7.40 12.96
CA VAL A 233 8.60 -7.85 11.65
C VAL A 233 9.81 -8.78 11.80
N VAL A 234 9.86 -9.82 10.98
CA VAL A 234 10.95 -10.78 10.87
C VAL A 234 11.41 -10.81 9.42
N LEU A 235 12.64 -10.36 9.18
CA LEU A 235 13.26 -10.27 7.86
C LEU A 235 14.33 -11.35 7.72
N GLY A 236 14.18 -12.21 6.70
CA GLY A 236 15.13 -13.29 6.43
C GLY A 236 16.39 -12.78 5.72
N ALA A 237 17.57 -12.93 6.35
CA ALA A 237 18.83 -12.42 5.83
C ALA A 237 19.64 -13.50 5.08
N ARG A 238 19.97 -13.22 3.82
CA ARG A 238 20.74 -14.11 2.94
C ARG A 238 21.89 -13.40 2.25
N LEU A 239 22.83 -14.19 1.73
CA LEU A 239 23.75 -13.72 0.69
C LEU A 239 23.26 -14.17 -0.67
N ASP A 240 23.03 -13.22 -1.59
CA ASP A 240 22.52 -13.46 -2.95
C ASP A 240 23.29 -14.54 -3.72
N VAL A 241 24.62 -14.58 -3.58
CA VAL A 241 25.49 -15.53 -4.28
C VAL A 241 25.31 -16.96 -3.77
N THR A 242 24.97 -17.15 -2.50
CA THR A 242 24.82 -18.49 -1.90
C THR A 242 23.37 -18.92 -1.72
N GLY A 243 22.44 -17.97 -1.65
CA GLY A 243 21.03 -18.21 -1.33
C GLY A 243 20.79 -18.74 0.09
N VAL A 244 21.82 -18.77 0.96
CA VAL A 244 21.69 -19.33 2.31
C VAL A 244 21.08 -18.29 3.26
N LEU A 245 19.95 -18.64 3.87
CA LEU A 245 19.40 -17.96 5.03
C LEU A 245 20.28 -18.24 6.25
N PHE A 246 21.01 -17.24 6.73
CA PHE A 246 21.94 -17.41 7.85
C PHE A 246 21.51 -16.66 9.12
N ALA A 247 20.61 -15.69 8.99
CA ALA A 247 20.10 -14.93 10.12
C ALA A 247 18.68 -14.40 9.86
N ASN A 248 18.02 -13.96 10.92
CA ASN A 248 16.84 -13.11 10.86
C ASN A 248 17.15 -11.76 11.51
N ILE A 249 16.60 -10.69 10.95
CA ILE A 249 16.50 -9.40 11.62
C ILE A 249 15.08 -9.29 12.16
N LEU A 250 14.94 -9.02 13.45
CA LEU A 250 13.64 -8.83 14.09
C LEU A 250 13.56 -7.40 14.60
N ALA A 251 12.40 -6.77 14.42
CA ALA A 251 12.14 -5.43 14.91
C ALA A 251 10.66 -5.27 15.26
N THR A 252 10.38 -4.48 16.29
CA THR A 252 9.01 -4.05 16.60
C THR A 252 8.61 -2.94 15.62
N ILE A 253 7.38 -2.99 15.12
CA ILE A 253 6.77 -1.93 14.33
C ILE A 253 6.20 -0.90 15.29
N ASP A 254 6.60 0.35 15.11
CA ASP A 254 6.14 1.50 15.87
C ASP A 254 5.56 2.52 14.88
N CYS A 255 4.27 2.81 15.00
CA CYS A 255 3.56 3.69 14.11
C CYS A 255 3.67 5.14 14.60
N GLU A 256 4.26 6.03 13.79
CA GLU A 256 4.49 7.42 14.17
C GLU A 256 3.92 8.35 13.10
N GLY A 257 2.76 8.97 13.39
CA GLY A 257 2.06 9.83 12.44
C GLY A 257 1.70 9.09 11.15
N GLU A 258 2.02 9.70 10.00
CA GLU A 258 1.80 9.14 8.66
C GLU A 258 2.77 8.01 8.28
N GLY A 259 3.61 7.52 9.21
CA GLY A 259 4.68 6.57 8.90
C GLY A 259 4.88 5.50 9.98
N PHE A 260 5.95 4.72 9.81
CA PHE A 260 6.40 3.75 10.81
C PHE A 260 7.92 3.75 10.93
N VAL A 261 8.40 3.29 12.08
CA VAL A 261 9.82 3.07 12.34
C VAL A 261 10.06 1.68 12.92
N LEU A 262 11.21 1.09 12.61
CA LEU A 262 11.67 -0.15 13.23
C LEU A 262 12.34 0.12 14.58
N ARG A 263 11.76 -0.44 15.66
CA ARG A 263 12.28 -0.38 17.04
C ARG A 263 12.86 -1.73 17.47
N ASP A 264 13.66 -1.70 18.54
CA ASP A 264 14.18 -2.90 19.20
C ASP A 264 14.82 -3.92 18.25
N ILE A 265 15.53 -3.40 17.23
CA ILE A 265 16.17 -4.21 16.20
C ILE A 265 17.15 -5.19 16.86
N ARG A 266 17.05 -6.45 16.47
CA ARG A 266 17.97 -7.52 16.90
C ARG A 266 18.26 -8.49 15.78
N ILE A 267 19.42 -9.10 15.83
CA ILE A 267 19.84 -10.15 14.89
C ILE A 267 19.85 -11.50 15.60
N GLU A 268 19.17 -12.47 15.01
CA GLU A 268 19.13 -13.85 15.46
C GLU A 268 19.79 -14.75 14.41
N SER A 269 20.77 -15.56 14.81
CA SER A 269 21.45 -16.51 13.92
C SER A 269 20.56 -17.72 13.65
N ASN A 270 20.40 -18.08 12.38
CA ASN A 270 19.71 -19.32 11.96
C ASN A 270 20.66 -20.52 11.88
N THR A 271 21.97 -20.26 11.83
CA THR A 271 23.00 -21.29 11.92
C THR A 271 23.30 -21.62 13.39
N VAL A 272 23.03 -22.87 13.78
CA VAL A 272 23.68 -23.48 14.96
C VAL A 272 25.14 -23.68 14.57
N VAL A 273 26.04 -22.95 15.25
CA VAL A 273 27.50 -23.07 15.08
C VAL A 273 27.99 -24.45 15.53
#